data_AF-A0A2V9GNJ9-F1
#
_entry.id   AF-A0A2V9GNJ9-F1
#
_cell.length_a   1.000
_cell.length_b   1.000
_cell.length_c   1.000
_cell.angle_alpha   90.00
_cell.angle_beta   90.00
_cell.angle_gamma   90.00
#
_symmetry.space_group_name_H-M   'P 1'
#
loop_
_entity.id
_entity.type
_entity.pdbx_description
1 polymer ?
#
loop_
_entity_poly.entity_id
_entity_poly.type
_entity_poly.pdbx_seq_one_letter_code
_entity_poly.pdbx_strand_id
1 'polypeptide(L)'
;VILIIAAIAVPNFLKSRLRANETSAVASLRMINTAAVTYSITYPDMGFPAQLTTLGGANPCSVSSTQACLIDDVLAQGTKAGYSFVWTGDGLVPSVNFVVAATPQVVGGSGQRMFCTDQTAVIHYDPAGSGCTTASLVLQ
;
A
#
# COMPACT_ATOMS: atom_id res chain seq x y z
N VAL A 1 -39.22 14.17 7.09
CA VAL A 1 -38.10 14.68 7.93
C VAL A 1 -36.81 13.87 7.76
N ILE A 2 -36.86 12.54 7.60
CA ILE A 2 -35.68 11.69 7.29
C ILE A 2 -34.94 12.10 5.99
N LEU A 3 -35.65 12.48 4.93
CA LEU A 3 -35.06 12.85 3.63
C LEU A 3 -34.24 14.15 3.66
N ILE A 4 -34.56 15.07 4.57
CA ILE A 4 -33.95 16.41 4.64
C ILE A 4 -32.60 16.36 5.39
N ILE A 5 -32.52 15.51 6.41
CA ILE A 5 -31.29 15.29 7.19
C ILE A 5 -30.25 14.51 6.35
N ALA A 6 -30.71 13.59 5.49
CA ALA A 6 -29.84 12.86 4.56
C ALA A 6 -29.15 13.81 3.55
N ALA A 7 -29.84 14.83 3.01
CA ALA A 7 -29.26 15.78 2.07
C ALA A 7 -28.11 16.63 2.67
N ILE A 8 -28.12 16.87 3.99
CA ILE A 8 -27.10 17.66 4.71
C ILE A 8 -25.92 16.77 5.15
N ALA A 9 -26.16 15.49 5.45
CA ALA A 9 -25.13 14.54 5.89
C ALA A 9 -24.29 13.94 4.73
N VAL A 10 -24.85 13.83 3.52
CA VAL A 10 -24.19 13.27 2.33
C VAL A 10 -22.87 13.97 1.93
N PRO A 11 -22.73 15.31 1.90
CA PRO A 11 -21.50 15.95 1.42
C PRO A 11 -20.27 15.66 2.30
N ASN A 12 -20.45 15.56 3.62
CA ASN A 12 -19.34 15.26 4.54
C ASN A 12 -18.97 13.77 4.55
N PHE A 13 -19.90 12.88 4.20
CA PHE A 13 -19.65 11.44 4.19
C PHE A 13 -18.64 11.02 3.11
N LEU A 14 -18.72 11.62 1.91
CA LEU A 14 -17.79 11.31 0.80
C LEU A 14 -16.36 11.74 1.13
N LYS A 15 -16.18 12.96 1.65
CA LYS A 15 -14.85 13.45 2.07
C LYS A 15 -14.27 12.65 3.24
N SER A 16 -15.13 12.22 4.17
CA SER A 16 -14.72 11.34 5.28
C SER A 16 -14.23 9.98 4.77
N ARG A 17 -14.93 9.37 3.79
CA ARG A 17 -14.50 8.12 3.18
C ARG A 17 -13.17 8.25 2.43
N LEU A 18 -12.96 9.31 1.64
CA LEU A 18 -11.68 9.54 0.97
C LEU A 18 -10.52 9.60 1.98
N ARG A 19 -10.68 10.36 3.07
CA ARG A 19 -9.64 10.46 4.11
C ARG A 19 -9.39 9.13 4.80
N ALA A 20 -10.43 8.34 5.05
CA ALA A 20 -10.30 7.01 5.63
C ALA A 20 -9.53 6.06 4.71
N ASN A 21 -9.82 6.10 3.41
CA ASN A 21 -9.12 5.33 2.39
C ASN A 21 -7.65 5.74 2.28
N GLU A 22 -7.35 7.04 2.25
CA GLU A 22 -5.97 7.57 2.26
C GLU A 22 -5.21 7.11 3.51
N THR A 23 -5.84 7.17 4.68
CA THR A 23 -5.24 6.71 5.94
C THR A 23 -4.98 5.20 5.91
N SER A 24 -5.92 4.41 5.38
CA SER A 24 -5.75 2.98 5.19
C SER A 24 -4.62 2.66 4.21
N ALA A 25 -4.43 3.49 3.17
CA ALA A 25 -3.34 3.34 2.22
C ALA A 25 -1.97 3.54 2.88
N VAL A 26 -1.83 4.63 3.63
CA VAL A 26 -0.60 4.92 4.40
C VAL A 26 -0.30 3.81 5.42
N ALA A 27 -1.30 3.36 6.18
CA ALA A 27 -1.14 2.27 7.12
C ALA A 27 -0.70 0.97 6.43
N SER A 28 -1.25 0.68 5.26
CA SER A 28 -0.90 -0.51 4.48
C SER A 28 0.54 -0.44 3.93
N LEU A 29 1.01 0.74 3.48
CA LEU A 29 2.41 0.93 3.11
C LEU A 29 3.37 0.69 4.29
N ARG A 30 3.03 1.16 5.49
CA ARG A 30 3.83 0.89 6.70
C ARG A 30 3.90 -0.61 7.00
N MET A 31 2.78 -1.32 6.91
CA MET A 31 2.73 -2.78 7.07
C MET A 31 3.59 -3.50 6.04
N ILE A 32 3.51 -3.08 4.76
CA ILE A 32 4.33 -3.65 3.68
C ILE A 32 5.82 -3.45 3.96
N ASN A 33 6.25 -2.25 4.40
CA ASN A 33 7.65 -1.99 4.73
C ASN A 33 8.13 -2.87 5.89
N THR A 34 7.36 -2.99 6.96
CA THR A 34 7.70 -3.88 8.08
C THR A 34 7.80 -5.34 7.62
N ALA A 35 6.87 -5.79 6.78
CA ALA A 35 6.88 -7.14 6.22
C ALA A 35 8.07 -7.38 5.28
N ALA A 36 8.42 -6.40 4.44
CA ALA A 36 9.58 -6.46 3.55
C ALA A 36 10.90 -6.62 4.33
N VAL A 37 11.08 -5.85 5.41
CA VAL A 37 12.24 -5.97 6.29
C VAL A 37 12.24 -7.32 7.02
N THR A 38 11.08 -7.78 7.48
CA THR A 38 10.97 -9.10 8.13
C THR A 38 11.32 -10.23 7.15
N TYR A 39 10.86 -10.12 5.90
CA TYR A 39 11.15 -11.08 4.84
C TYR A 39 12.66 -11.14 4.54
N SER A 40 13.34 -9.99 4.41
CA SER A 40 14.78 -9.97 4.10
C SER A 40 15.64 -10.52 5.24
N ILE A 41 15.19 -10.39 6.49
CA ILE A 41 15.83 -11.04 7.65
C ILE A 41 15.57 -12.56 7.64
N THR A 42 14.36 -12.99 7.27
CA THR A 42 13.97 -14.40 7.26
C THR A 42 14.58 -15.18 6.09
N TYR A 43 14.74 -14.54 4.94
CA TYR A 43 15.24 -15.12 3.69
C TYR A 43 16.42 -14.29 3.15
N PRO A 44 17.58 -14.30 3.83
CA PRO A 44 18.72 -13.44 3.48
C PRO A 44 19.27 -13.73 2.07
N ASP A 45 19.16 -14.97 1.58
CA ASP A 45 19.60 -15.36 0.24
C ASP A 45 18.73 -14.73 -0.87
N MET A 46 17.50 -14.33 -0.56
CA MET A 46 16.57 -13.67 -1.48
C MET A 46 16.60 -12.15 -1.35
N GLY A 47 16.96 -11.63 -0.17
CA GLY A 47 16.87 -10.19 0.13
C GLY A 47 15.41 -9.74 0.24
N PHE A 48 15.05 -8.61 -0.36
CA PHE A 48 13.65 -8.17 -0.43
C PHE A 48 12.80 -9.04 -1.38
N PRO A 49 11.48 -9.09 -1.19
CA PRO A 49 10.61 -9.88 -2.05
C PRO A 49 10.58 -9.34 -3.49
N ALA A 50 10.47 -10.23 -4.48
CA ALA A 50 10.37 -9.83 -5.89
C ALA A 50 9.01 -9.21 -6.25
N GLN A 51 7.96 -9.56 -5.51
CA GLN A 51 6.58 -9.16 -5.77
C GLN A 51 5.77 -9.09 -4.47
N LEU A 52 4.75 -8.22 -4.42
CA LEU A 52 3.91 -8.02 -3.23
C LEU A 52 3.23 -9.31 -2.75
N THR A 53 2.83 -10.18 -3.67
CA THR A 53 2.15 -11.45 -3.37
C THR A 53 3.01 -12.41 -2.54
N THR A 54 4.34 -12.31 -2.63
CA THR A 54 5.24 -13.16 -1.82
C THR A 54 5.23 -12.82 -0.33
N LEU A 55 4.81 -11.60 0.03
CA LEU A 55 4.64 -11.21 1.44
C LEU A 55 3.35 -11.82 2.05
N GLY A 56 2.39 -12.22 1.23
CA GLY A 56 1.15 -12.83 1.69
C GLY A 56 1.09 -14.33 1.44
N GLY A 57 -0.15 -14.83 1.42
CA GLY A 57 -0.48 -16.19 1.02
C GLY A 57 -1.91 -16.54 1.40
N ALA A 58 -2.55 -17.35 0.56
CA ALA A 58 -3.91 -17.81 0.79
C ALA A 58 -4.00 -18.65 2.06
N ASN A 59 -5.08 -18.48 2.83
CA ASN A 59 -5.31 -19.24 4.05
C ASN A 59 -5.88 -20.64 3.75
N PRO A 60 -5.38 -21.74 4.34
CA PRO A 60 -4.27 -21.81 5.32
C PRO A 60 -2.91 -21.51 4.68
N CYS A 61 -2.19 -20.55 5.27
CA CYS A 61 -0.94 -20.07 4.71
C CYS A 61 0.23 -20.95 5.14
N SER A 62 1.01 -21.44 4.17
CA SER A 62 2.22 -22.25 4.41
C SER A 62 3.45 -21.38 4.19
N VAL A 63 4.13 -21.03 5.29
CA VAL A 63 5.27 -20.11 5.28
C VAL A 63 6.41 -20.66 4.42
N SER A 64 6.80 -19.91 3.39
CA SER A 64 7.89 -20.20 2.49
C SER A 64 8.46 -18.92 1.88
N SER A 65 9.61 -18.99 1.21
CA SER A 65 10.20 -17.83 0.52
C SER A 65 9.32 -17.28 -0.60
N THR A 66 8.37 -18.05 -1.12
CA THR A 66 7.42 -17.60 -2.14
C THR A 66 6.08 -17.16 -1.56
N GLN A 67 5.79 -17.50 -0.30
CA GLN A 67 4.55 -17.19 0.43
C GLN A 67 4.86 -17.02 1.92
N ALA A 68 5.28 -15.81 2.32
CA ALA A 68 5.81 -15.56 3.66
C ALA A 68 4.74 -15.33 4.72
N CYS A 69 3.47 -15.15 4.34
CA CYS A 69 2.35 -15.00 5.27
C CYS A 69 2.50 -13.82 6.26
N LEU A 70 3.22 -12.77 5.89
CA LEU A 70 3.55 -11.62 6.73
C LEU A 70 2.50 -10.50 6.66
N ILE A 71 1.75 -10.44 5.57
CA ILE A 71 0.62 -9.52 5.38
C ILE A 71 -0.65 -10.29 5.01
N ASP A 72 -1.79 -9.63 5.22
CA ASP A 72 -3.10 -10.14 4.79
C ASP A 72 -3.16 -10.33 3.28
N ASP A 73 -3.84 -11.39 2.83
CA ASP A 73 -3.89 -11.78 1.42
C ASP A 73 -4.57 -10.72 0.54
N VAL A 74 -5.53 -9.96 1.06
CA VAL A 74 -6.18 -8.86 0.31
C VAL A 74 -5.17 -7.76 -0.01
N LEU A 75 -4.27 -7.45 0.94
CA LEU A 75 -3.20 -6.48 0.70
C LEU A 75 -2.12 -7.06 -0.23
N ALA A 76 -1.81 -8.35 -0.08
CA ALA A 76 -0.83 -9.03 -0.95
C ALA A 76 -1.28 -9.08 -2.42
N GLN A 77 -2.58 -9.19 -2.67
CA GLN A 77 -3.19 -9.09 -4.01
C GLN A 77 -3.17 -7.66 -4.57
N GLY A 78 -2.71 -6.67 -3.80
CA GLY A 78 -2.44 -5.34 -4.29
C GLY A 78 -3.67 -4.43 -4.37
N THR A 79 -4.79 -4.74 -3.71
CA THR A 79 -5.94 -3.82 -3.67
C THR A 79 -6.55 -3.76 -2.28
N LYS A 80 -6.63 -2.56 -1.68
CA LYS A 80 -7.25 -2.37 -0.37
C LYS A 80 -7.83 -0.97 -0.21
N ALA A 81 -9.05 -0.88 0.33
CA ALA A 81 -9.72 0.39 0.65
C ALA A 81 -9.74 1.41 -0.51
N GLY A 82 -9.93 0.95 -1.75
CA GLY A 82 -9.98 1.82 -2.94
C GLY A 82 -8.60 2.27 -3.47
N TYR A 83 -7.51 1.68 -2.96
CA TYR A 83 -6.16 1.89 -3.47
C TYR A 83 -5.59 0.59 -4.06
N SER A 84 -4.82 0.73 -5.14
CA SER A 84 -3.95 -0.32 -5.67
C SER A 84 -2.52 -0.15 -5.21
N PHE A 85 -1.91 -1.24 -4.77
CA PHE A 85 -0.53 -1.32 -4.32
C PHE A 85 0.28 -2.10 -5.36
N VAL A 86 1.26 -1.44 -5.93
CA VAL A 86 2.18 -2.02 -6.91
C VAL A 86 3.56 -2.08 -6.31
N TRP A 87 4.13 -3.28 -6.28
CA TRP A 87 5.51 -3.53 -5.89
C TRP A 87 6.40 -3.56 -7.12
N THR A 88 7.54 -2.90 -7.05
CA THR A 88 8.58 -2.92 -8.09
C THR A 88 9.91 -3.24 -7.40
N GLY A 89 10.39 -4.46 -7.58
CA GLY A 89 11.73 -4.86 -7.14
C GLY A 89 12.81 -4.43 -8.13
N ASP A 90 14.06 -4.53 -7.70
CA ASP A 90 15.25 -4.28 -8.54
C ASP A 90 15.57 -5.40 -9.55
N GLY A 91 14.88 -6.54 -9.45
CA GLY A 91 15.10 -7.71 -10.31
C GLY A 91 16.39 -8.49 -10.00
N LEU A 92 17.03 -8.20 -8.86
CA LEU A 92 18.26 -8.86 -8.42
C LEU A 92 17.94 -9.91 -7.34
N VAL A 93 18.87 -10.85 -7.18
CA VAL A 93 18.86 -11.83 -6.09
C VAL A 93 20.27 -11.89 -5.48
N PRO A 94 20.46 -11.52 -4.21
CA PRO A 94 19.46 -10.95 -3.29
C PRO A 94 19.02 -9.53 -3.70
N SER A 95 17.73 -9.24 -3.56
CA SER A 95 17.18 -7.90 -3.83
C SER A 95 17.52 -6.95 -2.68
N VAL A 96 17.97 -5.75 -3.02
CA VAL A 96 18.40 -4.72 -2.04
C VAL A 96 17.57 -3.45 -2.12
N ASN A 97 16.84 -3.25 -3.22
CA ASN A 97 15.96 -2.10 -3.41
C ASN A 97 14.56 -2.56 -3.83
N PHE A 98 13.57 -1.81 -3.36
CA PHE A 98 12.20 -1.94 -3.81
C PHE A 98 11.50 -0.60 -3.76
N VAL A 99 10.46 -0.46 -4.57
CA VAL A 99 9.51 0.64 -4.50
C VAL A 99 8.10 0.07 -4.41
N VAL A 100 7.30 0.62 -3.51
CA VAL A 100 5.86 0.33 -3.44
C VAL A 100 5.10 1.60 -3.67
N ALA A 101 4.17 1.56 -4.63
CA ALA A 101 3.31 2.67 -4.96
C ALA A 101 1.86 2.32 -4.63
N ALA A 102 1.17 3.20 -3.89
CA ALA A 102 -0.25 3.12 -3.62
C ALA A 102 -1.01 4.19 -4.43
N THR A 103 -1.69 3.77 -5.49
CA THR A 103 -2.49 4.64 -6.36
C THR A 103 -3.97 4.55 -6.00
N PRO A 104 -4.70 5.67 -5.92
CA PRO A 104 -6.16 5.62 -5.80
C PRO A 104 -6.75 5.01 -7.09
N GLN A 105 -7.67 4.06 -6.95
CA GLN A 105 -8.34 3.40 -8.08
C GLN A 105 -9.16 4.38 -8.93
N VAL A 106 -9.74 5.38 -8.27
CA VAL A 106 -10.46 6.50 -8.85
C VAL A 106 -10.00 7.77 -8.15
N VAL A 107 -9.24 8.62 -8.83
CA VAL A 107 -8.83 9.94 -8.32
C VAL A 107 -10.07 10.79 -8.05
N GLY A 108 -10.17 11.38 -6.86
CA GLY A 108 -11.32 12.17 -6.41
C GLY A 108 -12.55 11.35 -5.97
N GLY A 109 -12.57 10.03 -6.22
CA GLY A 109 -13.66 9.13 -5.80
C GLY A 109 -13.26 8.18 -4.66
N SER A 110 -12.12 7.50 -4.83
CA SER A 110 -11.57 6.54 -3.85
C SER A 110 -10.46 7.16 -2.98
N GLY A 111 -9.79 8.18 -3.49
CA GLY A 111 -8.73 8.94 -2.84
C GLY A 111 -8.27 10.07 -3.76
N GLN A 112 -7.58 11.07 -3.22
CA GLN A 112 -7.06 12.20 -4.00
C GLN A 112 -5.55 12.07 -4.21
N ARG A 113 -4.84 11.54 -3.21
CA ARG A 113 -3.38 11.47 -3.20
C ARG A 113 -2.88 10.10 -3.61
N MET A 114 -1.76 10.06 -4.31
CA MET A 114 -0.96 8.85 -4.51
C MET A 114 0.13 8.81 -3.46
N PHE A 115 0.48 7.63 -2.96
CA PHE A 115 1.58 7.44 -2.01
C PHE A 115 2.61 6.49 -2.58
N CYS A 116 3.85 6.62 -2.12
CA CYS A 116 4.92 5.72 -2.50
C CYS A 116 5.96 5.63 -1.39
N THR A 117 6.68 4.53 -1.34
CA THR A 117 7.74 4.27 -0.35
C THR A 117 8.76 3.33 -0.95
N ASP A 118 9.94 3.30 -0.37
CA ASP A 118 11.06 2.46 -0.77
C ASP A 118 11.67 1.75 0.46
N GLN A 119 12.83 1.11 0.27
CA GLN A 119 13.55 0.43 1.34
C GLN A 119 14.00 1.34 2.50
N THR A 120 13.94 2.67 2.36
CA THR A 120 14.21 3.62 3.46
C THR A 120 13.02 3.77 4.40
N ALA A 121 11.87 3.19 4.03
CA ALA A 121 10.58 3.28 4.73
C ALA A 121 10.01 4.71 4.86
N VAL A 122 10.58 5.69 4.14
CA VAL A 122 10.01 7.03 4.03
C VAL A 122 8.81 6.97 3.09
N ILE A 123 7.67 7.51 3.53
CA ILE A 123 6.47 7.59 2.71
C ILE A 123 6.41 8.96 2.07
N HIS A 124 6.35 8.98 0.75
CA HIS A 124 6.12 10.16 -0.06
C HIS A 124 4.68 10.18 -0.56
N TYR A 125 4.20 11.35 -0.94
CA TYR A 125 2.90 11.52 -1.56
C TYR A 125 2.90 12.53 -2.69
N ASP A 126 1.99 12.32 -3.63
CA ASP A 126 1.67 13.26 -4.69
C ASP A 126 0.18 13.70 -4.57
N PRO A 127 -0.10 15.02 -4.54
CA PRO A 127 -1.45 15.54 -4.39
C PRO A 127 -2.32 15.45 -5.66
N ALA A 128 -1.72 15.30 -6.84
CA ALA A 128 -2.44 15.13 -8.10
C ALA A 128 -2.99 13.71 -8.27
N GLY A 129 -2.49 12.75 -7.48
CA GLY A 129 -2.98 11.36 -7.48
C GLY A 129 -2.29 10.49 -8.53
N SER A 130 -1.22 10.97 -9.17
CA SER A 130 -0.41 10.21 -10.11
C SER A 130 1.04 10.67 -10.08
N GLY A 131 1.99 9.72 -10.19
CA GLY A 131 3.42 10.05 -10.30
C GLY A 131 4.16 10.27 -8.98
N CYS A 132 3.74 9.66 -7.88
CA CYS A 132 4.54 9.65 -6.66
C CYS A 132 5.91 8.99 -6.92
N THR A 133 6.97 9.68 -6.53
CA THR A 133 8.37 9.21 -6.57
C THR A 133 9.06 9.53 -5.26
N THR A 134 10.29 9.04 -5.05
CA THR A 134 11.14 9.41 -3.90
C THR A 134 11.55 10.89 -3.89
N ALA A 135 11.30 11.64 -4.97
CA ALA A 135 11.46 13.09 -5.01
C ALA A 135 10.18 13.85 -4.64
N SER A 136 9.05 13.16 -4.45
CA SER A 136 7.77 13.77 -4.07
C SER A 136 7.75 14.21 -2.60
N LEU A 137 6.71 14.94 -2.20
CA LEU A 137 6.55 15.46 -0.84
C LEU A 137 6.58 14.33 0.19
N VAL A 138 7.31 14.54 1.28
CA VAL A 138 7.36 13.56 2.38
C VAL A 138 6.10 13.68 3.22
N LEU A 139 5.48 12.54 3.53
CA LEU A 139 4.38 12.46 4.48
C LEU A 139 4.95 12.53 5.90
N GLN A 140 4.68 13.64 6.58
CA GLN A 140 5.06 13.86 7.99
C GLN A 140 4.16 13.08 8.96
#